data_AF-A0A951S4V0-F1
#
_entry.id   AF-A0A951S4V0-F1
#
_cell.length_a   1.000
_cell.length_b   1.000
_cell.length_c   1.000
_cell.angle_alpha   90.00
_cell.angle_beta   90.00
_cell.angle_gamma   90.00
#
_symmetry.space_group_name_H-M   'P 1'
#
loop_
_entity.id
_entity.type
_entity.pdbx_description
1 polymer ?
#
loop_
_entity_poly.entity_id
_entity_poly.type
_entity_poly.pdbx_seq_one_letter_code
_entity_poly.pdbx_strand_id
1 'polypeptide(L)'
;LTILISLLLIINNYSQELTREEIEFYISNLSKVDDDHFMEINYFISHRIVEAVPNLEQYFWQQNCENQQYFLEGLYYLGSSLTHQYALALFDSLSKPQKEKYDPTEKYNWFDCHDILRSKVDCIEILYSLGDYSKTDEVFELIEREKEQGSSEIDGISLLPFIIRYRPDIKDLAKQELMQAISTATNDRAMFSYSLSLSSAFDEEEIPEIIQIFKNSSSPQVKRALMEFYFSRYEDKFDLDGLVKESLLTEPNDELRLFFVKVLLLGIATPSDYEFVKNYYNNEPNDTIKSLILYEVNSFQPPPPDKLKSTGNLINYLQDYIDSVYTYNWLGDLNFSNELKNILTT
;
A
#
# COMPACT_ATOMS: atom_id res chain seq x y z
N LEU A 1 0.67 -30.52 -24.40
CA LEU A 1 1.17 -29.76 -25.55
C LEU A 1 0.25 -28.58 -25.91
N THR A 2 -1.07 -28.81 -26.03
CA THR A 2 -2.08 -27.78 -26.37
C THR A 2 -2.20 -26.66 -25.33
N ILE A 3 -2.14 -26.97 -24.03
CA ILE A 3 -2.16 -25.97 -22.95
C ILE A 3 -0.89 -25.10 -22.93
N LEU A 4 0.26 -25.68 -23.30
CA LEU A 4 1.53 -24.95 -23.38
C LEU A 4 1.54 -23.94 -24.54
N ILE A 5 0.91 -24.31 -25.67
CA ILE A 5 0.75 -23.45 -26.84
C ILE A 5 -0.24 -22.31 -26.54
N SER A 6 -1.31 -22.58 -25.77
CA SER A 6 -2.23 -21.53 -25.32
C SER A 6 -1.58 -20.55 -24.34
N LEU A 7 -0.71 -21.01 -23.43
CA LEU A 7 0.06 -20.12 -22.56
C LEU A 7 1.10 -19.29 -23.35
N LEU A 8 1.77 -19.88 -24.34
CA LEU A 8 2.70 -19.16 -25.22
C LEU A 8 2.00 -18.09 -26.09
N LEU A 9 0.74 -18.32 -26.49
CA LEU A 9 -0.05 -17.34 -27.25
C LEU A 9 -0.58 -16.20 -26.37
N ILE A 10 -0.84 -16.45 -25.08
CA ILE A 10 -1.25 -15.39 -24.13
C ILE A 10 -0.06 -14.51 -23.74
N ILE A 11 1.15 -15.08 -23.63
CA ILE A 11 2.38 -14.32 -23.35
C ILE A 11 2.72 -13.38 -24.53
N ASN A 12 2.52 -13.82 -25.78
CA ASN A 12 2.81 -13.00 -26.96
C ASN A 12 1.84 -11.82 -27.18
N ASN A 13 0.63 -11.85 -26.62
CA ASN A 13 -0.33 -10.75 -26.78
C ASN A 13 -0.10 -9.59 -25.80
N TYR A 14 0.68 -9.80 -24.74
CA TYR A 14 1.13 -8.73 -23.83
C TYR A 14 2.56 -8.27 -24.12
N SER A 15 3.20 -8.79 -25.16
CA SER A 15 4.61 -8.49 -25.50
C SER A 15 4.81 -8.06 -26.96
N GLN A 16 3.78 -7.58 -27.65
CA GLN A 16 4.02 -6.92 -28.93
C GLN A 16 4.74 -5.59 -28.65
N GLU A 17 6.07 -5.65 -28.63
CA GLU A 17 6.91 -4.47 -28.76
C GLU A 17 6.48 -3.75 -30.04
N LEU A 18 6.02 -2.51 -29.90
CA LEU A 18 5.69 -1.68 -31.04
C LEU A 18 6.89 -1.58 -31.98
N THR A 19 6.58 -1.54 -33.26
CA THR A 19 7.56 -1.21 -34.27
C THR A 19 8.09 0.21 -34.04
N ARG A 20 9.29 0.49 -34.57
CA ARG A 20 9.88 1.83 -34.47
C ARG A 20 8.95 2.89 -35.09
N GLU A 21 8.23 2.55 -36.14
CA GLU A 21 7.27 3.42 -36.82
C GLU A 21 6.09 3.79 -35.92
N GLU A 22 5.59 2.85 -35.12
CA GLU A 22 4.52 3.12 -34.15
C GLU A 22 5.00 3.99 -32.98
N ILE A 23 6.21 3.76 -32.47
CA ILE A 23 6.83 4.62 -31.47
C ILE A 23 6.96 6.06 -32.00
N GLU A 24 7.46 6.22 -33.23
CA GLU A 24 7.60 7.52 -33.87
C GLU A 24 6.24 8.21 -34.11
N PHE A 25 5.21 7.43 -34.44
CA PHE A 25 3.83 7.93 -34.53
C PHE A 25 3.35 8.53 -33.20
N TYR A 26 3.48 7.80 -32.09
CA TYR A 26 3.09 8.31 -30.78
C TYR A 26 3.91 9.53 -30.35
N ILE A 27 5.22 9.50 -30.56
CA ILE A 27 6.11 10.62 -30.26
C ILE A 27 5.75 11.87 -31.09
N SER A 28 5.28 11.70 -32.33
CA SER A 28 4.84 12.82 -33.18
C SER A 28 3.53 13.46 -32.69
N ASN A 29 2.67 12.68 -32.02
CA ASN A 29 1.40 13.18 -31.47
C ASN A 29 1.59 14.14 -30.30
N LEU A 30 2.72 14.06 -29.57
CA LEU A 30 3.01 14.92 -28.41
C LEU A 30 2.98 16.44 -28.72
N SER A 31 3.09 16.83 -29.99
CA SER A 31 2.98 18.22 -30.43
C SER A 31 1.54 18.77 -30.44
N LYS A 32 0.51 17.91 -30.33
CA LYS A 32 -0.90 18.28 -30.45
C LYS A 32 -1.44 18.75 -29.10
N VAL A 33 -1.50 20.07 -28.93
CA VAL A 33 -1.81 20.74 -27.64
C VAL A 33 -3.17 20.37 -27.03
N ASP A 34 -4.18 20.12 -27.87
CA ASP A 34 -5.57 19.90 -27.45
C ASP A 34 -5.93 18.42 -27.28
N ASP A 35 -5.03 17.50 -27.63
CA ASP A 35 -5.25 16.06 -27.46
C ASP A 35 -4.93 15.68 -25.99
N ASP A 36 -5.71 14.77 -25.41
CA ASP A 36 -5.37 14.15 -24.12
C ASP A 36 -4.22 13.15 -24.32
N HIS A 37 -3.06 13.42 -23.72
CA HIS A 37 -1.86 12.59 -23.86
C HIS A 37 -1.71 11.54 -22.75
N PHE A 38 -2.67 11.38 -21.85
CA PHE A 38 -2.58 10.44 -20.72
C PHE A 38 -2.19 9.02 -21.16
N MET A 39 -2.80 8.53 -22.25
CA MET A 39 -2.57 7.17 -22.75
C MET A 39 -1.16 7.02 -23.34
N GLU A 40 -0.72 7.99 -24.14
CA GLU A 40 0.60 8.05 -24.76
C GLU A 40 1.71 8.06 -23.69
N ILE A 41 1.57 8.92 -22.68
CA ILE A 41 2.54 9.03 -21.59
C ILE A 41 2.62 7.73 -20.80
N ASN A 42 1.49 7.16 -20.36
CA ASN A 42 1.47 5.90 -19.62
C ASN A 42 2.08 4.76 -20.44
N TYR A 43 1.86 4.77 -21.75
CA TYR A 43 2.48 3.82 -22.64
C TYR A 43 4.01 3.97 -22.65
N PHE A 44 4.53 5.19 -22.80
CA PHE A 44 5.98 5.44 -22.75
C PHE A 44 6.60 5.01 -21.42
N ILE A 45 5.93 5.27 -20.30
CA ILE A 45 6.39 4.88 -18.97
C ILE A 45 6.44 3.36 -18.83
N SER A 46 5.34 2.67 -19.14
CA SER A 46 5.23 1.21 -18.98
C SER A 46 6.23 0.43 -19.86
N HIS A 47 6.57 0.97 -21.03
CA HIS A 47 7.52 0.36 -21.97
C HIS A 47 8.93 0.98 -21.94
N ARG A 48 9.17 1.96 -21.04
CA ARG A 48 10.46 2.65 -20.87
C ARG A 48 11.00 3.27 -22.17
N ILE A 49 10.14 3.93 -22.94
CA ILE A 49 10.49 4.59 -24.22
C ILE A 49 11.23 5.90 -23.95
N VAL A 50 12.53 5.81 -23.65
CA VAL A 50 13.38 6.97 -23.32
C VAL A 50 13.55 7.96 -24.48
N GLU A 51 13.33 7.52 -25.72
CA GLU A 51 13.39 8.38 -26.91
C GLU A 51 12.28 9.43 -26.97
N ALA A 52 11.23 9.30 -26.16
CA ALA A 52 10.19 10.32 -26.05
C ALA A 52 10.66 11.56 -25.28
N VAL A 53 11.69 11.44 -24.43
CA VAL A 53 12.12 12.52 -23.51
C VAL A 53 12.40 13.85 -24.22
N PRO A 54 13.16 13.93 -25.32
CA PRO A 54 13.41 15.21 -26.00
C PRO A 54 12.13 15.90 -26.48
N ASN A 55 11.13 15.13 -26.91
CA ASN A 55 9.85 15.67 -27.35
C ASN A 55 8.99 16.13 -26.18
N LEU A 56 8.99 15.38 -25.07
CA LEU A 56 8.34 15.82 -23.83
C LEU A 56 8.91 17.16 -23.38
N GLU A 57 10.24 17.29 -23.32
CA GLU A 57 10.91 18.54 -22.94
C GLU A 57 10.59 19.70 -23.90
N GLN A 58 10.61 19.43 -25.21
CA GLN A 58 10.36 20.42 -26.26
C GLN A 58 8.92 20.96 -26.22
N TYR A 59 7.93 20.07 -26.04
CA TYR A 59 6.52 20.42 -26.18
C TYR A 59 5.82 20.71 -24.84
N PHE A 60 6.46 20.44 -23.69
CA PHE A 60 5.91 20.64 -22.35
C PHE A 60 5.13 21.96 -22.19
N TRP A 61 5.81 23.09 -22.44
CA TRP A 61 5.24 24.42 -22.21
C TRP A 61 4.19 24.85 -23.25
N GLN A 62 4.00 24.05 -24.29
CA GLN A 62 2.98 24.27 -25.31
C GLN A 62 1.68 23.54 -24.94
N GLN A 63 1.74 22.55 -24.04
CA GLN A 63 0.59 21.77 -23.61
C GLN A 63 -0.32 22.53 -22.65
N ASN A 64 -1.57 22.08 -22.56
CA ASN A 64 -2.49 22.46 -21.49
C ASN A 64 -2.03 21.94 -20.11
N CYS A 65 -2.69 22.38 -19.04
CA CYS A 65 -2.27 22.08 -17.67
C CYS A 65 -2.25 20.58 -17.34
N GLU A 66 -3.29 19.84 -17.70
CA GLU A 66 -3.39 18.39 -17.43
C GLU A 66 -2.28 17.63 -18.16
N ASN A 67 -2.05 17.95 -19.43
CA ASN A 67 -0.97 17.37 -20.22
C ASN A 67 0.43 17.75 -19.69
N GLN A 68 0.61 18.94 -19.12
CA GLN A 68 1.87 19.31 -18.46
C GLN A 68 2.17 18.39 -17.25
N GLN A 69 1.14 17.97 -16.52
CA GLN A 69 1.28 17.02 -15.42
C GLN A 69 1.69 15.64 -15.94
N TYR A 70 1.01 15.13 -16.97
CA TYR A 70 1.39 13.86 -17.59
C TYR A 70 2.80 13.91 -18.17
N PHE A 71 3.17 15.02 -18.84
CA PHE A 71 4.52 15.18 -19.36
C PHE A 71 5.54 15.19 -18.22
N LEU A 72 5.25 15.82 -17.07
CA LEU A 72 6.14 15.84 -15.92
C LEU A 72 6.36 14.44 -15.34
N GLU A 73 5.29 13.63 -15.21
CA GLU A 73 5.41 12.22 -14.83
C GLU A 73 6.26 11.43 -15.82
N GLY A 74 6.02 11.63 -17.13
CA GLY A 74 6.81 11.03 -18.19
C GLY A 74 8.29 11.37 -18.08
N LEU A 75 8.64 12.64 -17.87
CA LEU A 75 10.02 13.09 -17.66
C LEU A 75 10.65 12.43 -16.43
N TYR A 76 9.90 12.30 -15.33
CA TYR A 76 10.37 11.64 -14.12
C TYR A 76 10.68 10.15 -14.35
N TYR A 77 9.69 9.37 -14.80
CA TYR A 77 9.82 7.93 -14.92
C TYR A 77 10.73 7.48 -16.07
N LEU A 78 10.90 8.31 -17.12
CA LEU A 78 11.84 8.04 -18.21
C LEU A 78 13.25 8.58 -17.92
N GLY A 79 13.46 9.23 -16.78
CA GLY A 79 14.78 9.62 -16.29
C GLY A 79 15.38 10.87 -16.95
N SER A 80 14.56 11.86 -17.30
CA SER A 80 15.07 13.17 -17.73
C SER A 80 15.89 13.82 -16.62
N SER A 81 17.04 14.40 -16.97
CA SER A 81 17.85 15.19 -16.05
C SER A 81 17.22 16.55 -15.70
N LEU A 82 16.20 16.97 -16.44
CA LEU A 82 15.54 18.27 -16.28
C LEU A 82 14.27 18.20 -15.43
N THR A 83 13.82 17.01 -15.02
CA THR A 83 12.56 16.81 -14.29
C THR A 83 12.41 17.74 -13.08
N HIS A 84 13.45 17.88 -12.26
CA HIS A 84 13.44 18.78 -11.09
C HIS A 84 13.16 20.24 -11.48
N GLN A 85 13.85 20.71 -12.53
CA GLN A 85 13.67 22.07 -13.04
C GLN A 85 12.26 22.29 -13.61
N TYR A 86 11.72 21.32 -14.36
CA TYR A 86 10.36 21.41 -14.91
C TYR A 86 9.31 21.40 -13.80
N ALA A 87 9.45 20.55 -12.78
CA ALA A 87 8.54 20.51 -11.64
C ALA A 87 8.48 21.85 -10.90
N LEU A 88 9.64 22.44 -10.56
CA LEU A 88 9.71 23.75 -9.91
C LEU A 88 9.13 24.86 -10.80
N ALA A 89 9.48 24.87 -12.08
CA ALA A 89 8.99 25.89 -13.01
C ALA A 89 7.48 25.82 -13.19
N LEU A 90 6.91 24.60 -13.26
CA LEU A 90 5.47 24.41 -13.39
C LEU A 90 4.78 24.89 -12.12
N PHE A 91 5.25 24.45 -10.95
CA PHE A 91 4.76 24.90 -9.66
C PHE A 91 4.72 26.44 -9.51
N ASP A 92 5.81 27.11 -9.89
CA ASP A 92 5.91 28.58 -9.81
C ASP A 92 4.99 29.25 -10.84
N SER A 93 4.79 28.64 -12.00
CA SER A 93 3.87 29.16 -13.03
C SER A 93 2.40 29.11 -12.58
N LEU A 94 2.02 28.06 -11.83
CA LEU A 94 0.70 27.90 -11.20
C LEU A 94 0.43 28.91 -10.08
N SER A 95 1.47 29.58 -9.57
CA SER A 95 1.36 30.58 -8.50
C SER A 95 1.02 31.99 -9.00
N LYS A 96 0.97 32.21 -10.32
CA LYS A 96 0.69 33.54 -10.89
C LYS A 96 -0.80 33.87 -10.77
N PRO A 97 -1.19 35.08 -10.30
CA PRO A 97 -2.59 35.47 -10.21
C PRO A 97 -3.27 35.39 -11.58
N GLN A 98 -4.41 34.69 -11.66
CA GLN A 98 -5.22 34.60 -12.89
C GLN A 98 -5.58 35.98 -13.50
N LYS A 99 -5.55 37.06 -12.69
CA LYS A 99 -5.87 38.42 -13.14
C LYS A 99 -4.78 39.13 -13.95
N GLU A 100 -3.55 38.61 -14.02
CA GLU A 100 -2.46 39.26 -14.78
C GLU A 100 -2.28 38.76 -16.22
N LYS A 101 -3.16 37.91 -16.77
CA LYS A 101 -2.97 37.36 -18.12
C LYS A 101 -4.16 37.53 -19.06
N TYR A 102 -4.07 38.58 -19.86
CA TYR A 102 -4.45 38.54 -21.26
C TYR A 102 -3.34 39.23 -22.06
N ASP A 103 -2.34 38.46 -22.50
CA ASP A 103 -1.59 38.82 -23.70
C ASP A 103 -2.23 38.06 -24.88
N PRO A 104 -3.00 38.73 -25.77
CA PRO A 104 -3.62 38.10 -26.93
C PRO A 104 -2.62 37.49 -27.93
N THR A 105 -1.33 37.78 -27.79
CA THR A 105 -0.27 37.23 -28.64
C THR A 105 0.32 35.93 -28.08
N GLU A 106 0.11 35.65 -26.80
CA GLU A 106 0.53 34.42 -26.13
C GLU A 106 -0.62 33.40 -26.16
N LYS A 107 -0.82 32.81 -27.34
CA LYS A 107 -1.94 31.89 -27.66
C LYS A 107 -2.05 30.64 -26.74
N TYR A 108 -1.06 30.39 -25.87
CA TYR A 108 -0.94 29.19 -25.04
C TYR A 108 -0.82 29.47 -23.54
N ASN A 109 -1.15 30.69 -23.09
CA ASN A 109 -1.11 31.07 -21.67
C ASN A 109 -2.46 30.92 -20.94
N TRP A 110 -3.37 30.09 -21.45
CA TRP A 110 -4.56 29.72 -20.71
C TRP A 110 -4.17 28.64 -19.68
N PHE A 111 -3.83 29.08 -18.47
CA PHE A 111 -3.74 28.21 -17.30
C PHE A 111 -5.16 27.80 -16.89
N ASP A 112 -5.79 26.91 -17.66
CA ASP A 112 -7.10 26.32 -17.32
C ASP A 112 -6.91 25.10 -16.42
N CYS A 113 -6.06 25.24 -15.40
CA CYS A 113 -6.00 24.22 -14.37
C CYS A 113 -7.29 24.34 -13.56
N HIS A 114 -8.19 23.38 -13.72
CA HIS A 114 -9.46 23.33 -12.99
C HIS A 114 -9.24 23.43 -11.47
N ASP A 115 -8.15 22.85 -10.97
CA ASP A 115 -7.75 22.90 -9.57
C ASP A 115 -6.25 23.22 -9.40
N ILE A 116 -5.92 24.51 -9.31
CA ILE A 116 -4.54 24.99 -9.19
C ILE A 116 -3.80 24.39 -7.99
N LEU A 117 -4.46 24.26 -6.83
CA LEU A 117 -3.79 23.77 -5.62
C LEU A 117 -3.51 22.27 -5.73
N ARG A 118 -4.44 21.48 -6.27
CA ARG A 118 -4.17 20.07 -6.57
C ARG A 118 -3.03 19.93 -7.58
N SER A 119 -3.03 20.73 -8.65
CA SER A 119 -1.94 20.69 -9.65
C SER A 119 -0.57 21.05 -9.08
N LYS A 120 -0.53 21.94 -8.08
CA LYS A 120 0.70 22.22 -7.33
C LYS A 120 1.15 21.01 -6.51
N VAL A 121 0.22 20.34 -5.84
CA VAL A 121 0.51 19.14 -5.05
C VAL A 121 1.00 17.99 -5.94
N ASP A 122 0.48 17.85 -7.16
CA ASP A 122 0.98 16.87 -8.14
C ASP A 122 2.45 17.16 -8.52
N CYS A 123 2.83 18.44 -8.65
CA CYS A 123 4.24 18.81 -8.83
C CYS A 123 5.08 18.45 -7.59
N ILE A 124 4.52 18.63 -6.39
CA ILE A 124 5.19 18.34 -5.12
C ILE A 124 5.46 16.84 -4.96
N GLU A 125 4.56 15.97 -5.43
CA GLU A 125 4.79 14.52 -5.42
C GLU A 125 6.07 14.14 -6.18
N ILE A 126 6.27 14.72 -7.37
CA ILE A 126 7.50 14.54 -8.16
C ILE A 126 8.71 15.14 -7.44
N LEU A 127 8.57 16.33 -6.84
CA LEU A 127 9.66 16.97 -6.07
C LEU A 127 10.08 16.13 -4.85
N TYR A 128 9.13 15.57 -4.11
CA TYR A 128 9.39 14.69 -2.96
C TYR A 128 10.10 13.42 -3.38
N SER A 129 9.73 12.87 -4.54
CA SER A 129 10.39 11.71 -5.15
C SER A 129 11.83 12.02 -5.56
N LEU A 130 12.12 13.29 -5.87
CA LEU A 130 13.47 13.81 -6.15
C LEU A 130 14.21 14.32 -4.89
N GLY A 131 13.61 14.18 -3.70
CA GLY A 131 14.20 14.59 -2.42
C GLY A 131 14.10 16.09 -2.10
N ASP A 132 13.28 16.84 -2.83
CA ASP A 132 13.04 18.27 -2.59
C ASP A 132 11.74 18.46 -1.79
N TYR A 133 11.87 18.84 -0.52
CA TYR A 133 10.75 19.05 0.41
C TYR A 133 10.48 20.54 0.67
N SER A 134 10.82 21.43 -0.28
CA SER A 134 10.74 22.89 -0.07
C SER A 134 9.34 23.49 -0.16
N LYS A 135 8.37 22.73 -0.69
CA LYS A 135 6.98 23.18 -0.97
C LYS A 135 5.94 22.43 -0.14
N THR A 136 6.30 22.08 1.09
CA THR A 136 5.45 21.25 1.95
C THR A 136 4.18 21.96 2.42
N ASP A 137 4.22 23.29 2.55
CA ASP A 137 3.10 24.06 3.12
C ASP A 137 1.84 23.91 2.26
N GLU A 138 1.99 23.83 0.93
CA GLU A 138 0.89 23.65 -0.01
C GLU A 138 0.21 22.27 0.11
N VAL A 139 0.92 21.24 0.62
CA VAL A 139 0.31 19.93 0.91
C VAL A 139 -0.70 20.06 2.06
N PHE A 140 -0.32 20.78 3.12
CA PHE A 140 -1.22 21.03 4.24
C PHE A 140 -2.37 21.97 3.86
N GLU A 141 -2.12 22.96 2.99
CA GLU A 141 -3.18 23.81 2.44
C GLU A 141 -4.23 22.98 1.68
N LEU A 142 -3.79 22.01 0.87
CA LEU A 142 -4.70 21.10 0.16
C LEU A 142 -5.52 20.25 1.14
N ILE A 143 -4.85 19.65 2.13
CA ILE A 143 -5.50 18.82 3.15
C ILE A 143 -6.60 19.62 3.86
N GLU A 144 -6.30 20.84 4.31
CA GLU A 144 -7.26 21.65 5.03
C GLU A 144 -8.45 22.04 4.15
N ARG A 145 -8.18 22.48 2.90
CA ARG A 145 -9.23 22.81 1.94
C ARG A 145 -10.17 21.63 1.68
N GLU A 146 -9.65 20.42 1.48
CA GLU A 146 -10.46 19.24 1.20
C GLU A 146 -11.27 18.78 2.42
N LYS A 147 -10.73 18.94 3.64
CA LYS A 147 -11.53 18.75 4.86
C LYS A 147 -12.69 19.73 4.96
N GLU A 148 -12.44 21.02 4.73
CA GLU A 148 -13.47 22.07 4.76
C GLU A 148 -14.58 21.82 3.74
N GLN A 149 -14.21 21.29 2.57
CA GLN A 149 -15.15 20.91 1.51
C GLN A 149 -15.92 19.61 1.82
N GLY A 150 -15.52 18.87 2.85
CA GLY A 150 -16.12 17.58 3.19
C GLY A 150 -15.80 16.49 2.18
N SER A 151 -14.63 16.56 1.52
CA SER A 151 -14.18 15.55 0.57
C SER A 151 -14.10 14.17 1.25
N SER A 152 -14.55 13.14 0.54
CA SER A 152 -14.53 11.76 1.05
C SER A 152 -13.15 11.11 1.02
N GLU A 153 -12.24 11.67 0.22
CA GLU A 153 -10.84 11.32 0.07
C GLU A 153 -10.04 12.64 -0.01
N ILE A 154 -8.91 12.68 0.67
CA ILE A 154 -8.04 13.85 0.82
C ILE A 154 -6.69 13.46 0.20
N ASP A 155 -6.38 14.05 -0.94
CA ASP A 155 -5.26 13.59 -1.77
C ASP A 155 -3.91 13.86 -1.13
N GLY A 156 -3.79 15.00 -0.42
CA GLY A 156 -2.54 15.37 0.25
C GLY A 156 -2.08 14.40 1.34
N ILE A 157 -2.96 13.50 1.83
CA ILE A 157 -2.60 12.52 2.86
C ILE A 157 -1.53 11.53 2.38
N SER A 158 -1.53 11.18 1.09
CA SER A 158 -0.56 10.24 0.52
C SER A 158 0.90 10.74 0.59
N LEU A 159 1.08 12.06 0.72
CA LEU A 159 2.39 12.71 0.80
C LEU A 159 2.90 12.89 2.24
N LEU A 160 2.04 12.73 3.26
CA LEU A 160 2.44 12.84 4.66
C LEU A 160 3.58 11.87 5.06
N PRO A 161 3.66 10.61 4.56
CA PRO A 161 4.78 9.72 4.86
C PRO A 161 6.15 10.29 4.51
N PHE A 162 6.26 11.02 3.39
CA PHE A 162 7.50 11.69 3.01
C PHE A 162 7.86 12.79 4.00
N ILE A 163 6.89 13.59 4.43
CA ILE A 163 7.07 14.66 5.40
C ILE A 163 7.51 14.09 6.76
N ILE A 164 6.85 13.03 7.22
CA ILE A 164 7.16 12.35 8.49
C ILE A 164 8.62 11.85 8.50
N ARG A 165 9.10 11.32 7.36
CA ARG A 165 10.45 10.76 7.25
C ARG A 165 11.53 11.83 7.05
N TYR A 166 11.25 12.89 6.27
CA TYR A 166 12.31 13.80 5.78
C TYR A 166 12.22 15.24 6.29
N ARG A 167 11.14 15.62 6.99
CA ARG A 167 10.93 16.96 7.57
C ARG A 167 10.72 16.89 9.09
N PRO A 168 11.80 16.70 9.88
CA PRO A 168 11.70 16.53 11.33
C PRO A 168 11.08 17.74 12.06
N ASP A 169 11.17 18.93 11.47
CA ASP A 169 10.60 20.17 12.00
C ASP A 169 9.06 20.19 12.01
N ILE A 170 8.42 19.41 11.15
CA ILE A 170 6.96 19.31 11.01
C ILE A 170 6.44 17.86 11.09
N LYS A 171 7.31 16.93 11.49
CA LYS A 171 7.00 15.49 11.61
C LYS A 171 5.77 15.23 12.46
N ASP A 172 5.69 15.84 13.64
CA ASP A 172 4.60 15.59 14.59
C ASP A 172 3.26 16.11 14.07
N LEU A 173 3.26 17.24 13.35
CA LEU A 173 2.07 17.76 12.67
C LEU A 173 1.58 16.78 11.60
N ALA A 174 2.49 16.31 10.72
CA ALA A 174 2.15 15.35 9.68
C ALA A 174 1.63 14.01 10.26
N LYS A 175 2.22 13.54 11.37
CA LYS A 175 1.72 12.37 12.10
C LYS A 175 0.30 12.59 12.60
N GLN A 176 0.05 13.70 13.29
CA GLN A 176 -1.28 14.01 13.82
C GLN A 176 -2.32 14.06 12.70
N GLU A 177 -1.98 14.68 11.57
CA GLU A 177 -2.84 14.79 10.40
C GLU A 177 -3.21 13.42 9.81
N LEU A 178 -2.22 12.53 9.63
CA LEU A 178 -2.45 11.19 9.11
C LEU A 178 -3.32 10.34 10.06
N MET A 179 -3.07 10.43 11.37
CA MET A 179 -3.83 9.75 12.40
C MET A 179 -5.29 10.23 12.43
N GLN A 180 -5.49 11.54 12.33
CA GLN A 180 -6.82 12.14 12.28
C GLN A 180 -7.57 11.66 11.03
N ALA A 181 -6.93 11.70 9.86
CA ALA A 181 -7.54 11.28 8.60
C ALA A 181 -8.09 9.85 8.64
N ILE A 182 -7.36 8.90 9.24
CA ILE A 182 -7.80 7.51 9.41
C ILE A 182 -9.02 7.43 10.34
N SER A 183 -9.01 8.17 11.44
CA SER A 183 -10.08 8.14 12.44
C SER A 183 -11.39 8.77 11.96
N THR A 184 -11.33 9.69 10.99
CA THR A 184 -12.50 10.43 10.47
C THR A 184 -12.96 9.98 9.11
N ALA A 185 -12.19 9.17 8.39
CA ALA A 185 -12.55 8.69 7.07
C ALA A 185 -13.86 7.88 7.12
N THR A 186 -14.77 8.18 6.18
CA THR A 186 -16.09 7.52 6.07
C THR A 186 -16.19 6.61 4.84
N ASN A 187 -15.19 6.67 3.96
CA ASN A 187 -15.09 5.87 2.74
C ASN A 187 -14.00 4.80 2.91
N ASP A 188 -14.35 3.55 2.64
CA ASP A 188 -13.46 2.38 2.66
C ASP A 188 -12.18 2.58 1.83
N ARG A 189 -12.29 3.18 0.65
CA ARG A 189 -11.14 3.45 -0.24
C ARG A 189 -10.14 4.40 0.44
N ALA A 190 -10.64 5.49 1.01
CA ALA A 190 -9.81 6.46 1.72
C ALA A 190 -9.18 5.82 2.97
N MET A 191 -9.97 5.09 3.76
CA MET A 191 -9.48 4.34 4.92
C MET A 191 -8.33 3.39 4.57
N PHE A 192 -8.48 2.65 3.47
CA PHE A 192 -7.43 1.76 2.96
C PHE A 192 -6.18 2.54 2.55
N SER A 193 -6.32 3.58 1.73
CA SER A 193 -5.23 4.43 1.26
C SER A 193 -4.44 5.07 2.41
N TYR A 194 -5.14 5.60 3.42
CA TYR A 194 -4.52 6.22 4.59
C TYR A 194 -3.82 5.19 5.48
N SER A 195 -4.38 3.98 5.60
CA SER A 195 -3.74 2.89 6.35
C SER A 195 -2.44 2.43 5.67
N LEU A 196 -2.38 2.42 4.34
CA LEU A 196 -1.14 2.19 3.60
C LEU A 196 -0.13 3.31 3.85
N SER A 197 -0.58 4.56 3.81
CA SER A 197 0.26 5.73 4.08
C SER A 197 0.87 5.63 5.49
N LEU A 198 0.07 5.30 6.51
CA LEU A 198 0.53 5.05 7.87
C LEU A 198 1.57 3.93 7.93
N SER A 199 1.31 2.84 7.22
CA SER A 199 2.23 1.69 7.20
C SER A 199 3.59 2.01 6.59
N SER A 200 3.62 2.98 5.66
CA SER A 200 4.85 3.45 5.02
C SER A 200 5.61 4.49 5.84
N ALA A 201 4.91 5.19 6.74
CA ALA A 201 5.41 6.35 7.48
C ALA A 201 5.98 5.99 8.86
N PHE A 202 5.38 5.01 9.53
CA PHE A 202 5.66 4.69 10.94
C PHE A 202 6.61 3.50 11.06
N ASP A 203 7.52 3.60 12.03
CA ASP A 203 8.51 2.58 12.35
C ASP A 203 8.07 1.81 13.61
N GLU A 204 8.93 0.94 14.14
CA GLU A 204 8.57 0.09 15.30
C GLU A 204 8.22 0.89 16.57
N GLU A 205 8.68 2.14 16.68
CA GLU A 205 8.46 3.00 17.85
C GLU A 205 6.98 3.37 18.03
N GLU A 206 6.22 3.44 16.93
CA GLU A 206 4.81 3.86 16.94
C GLU A 206 3.82 2.69 17.07
N ILE A 207 4.30 1.45 17.28
CA ILE A 207 3.44 0.28 17.49
C ILE A 207 2.34 0.51 18.54
N PRO A 208 2.60 1.11 19.73
CA PRO A 208 1.57 1.33 20.74
C PRO A 208 0.39 2.18 20.23
N GLU A 209 0.67 3.27 19.51
CA GLU A 209 -0.34 4.14 18.92
C GLU A 209 -1.14 3.41 17.84
N ILE A 210 -0.49 2.60 17.00
CA ILE A 210 -1.18 1.84 15.94
C ILE A 210 -2.09 0.75 16.52
N ILE A 211 -1.67 0.07 17.59
CA ILE A 211 -2.53 -0.87 18.31
C ILE A 211 -3.79 -0.15 18.83
N GLN A 212 -3.65 1.08 19.32
CA GLN A 212 -4.79 1.85 19.81
C GLN A 212 -5.76 2.23 18.67
N ILE A 213 -5.26 2.58 17.48
CA ILE A 213 -6.13 2.76 16.30
C ILE A 213 -6.86 1.47 15.97
N PHE A 214 -6.12 0.36 15.89
CA PHE A 214 -6.68 -0.94 15.55
C PHE A 214 -7.81 -1.36 16.51
N LYS A 215 -7.60 -1.20 17.82
CA LYS A 215 -8.60 -1.53 18.85
C LYS A 215 -9.83 -0.62 18.79
N ASN A 216 -9.66 0.67 18.52
CA ASN A 216 -10.76 1.63 18.50
C ASN A 216 -11.51 1.72 17.18
N SER A 217 -10.90 1.24 16.09
CA SER A 217 -11.53 1.27 14.78
C SER A 217 -12.74 0.35 14.73
N SER A 218 -13.86 0.85 14.23
CA SER A 218 -15.02 0.03 13.87
C SER A 218 -14.99 -0.43 12.40
N SER A 219 -14.01 0.03 11.61
CA SER A 219 -13.90 -0.28 10.18
C SER A 219 -13.14 -1.60 9.96
N PRO A 220 -13.78 -2.59 9.32
CA PRO A 220 -13.10 -3.80 8.88
C PRO A 220 -11.87 -3.56 8.01
N GLN A 221 -11.94 -2.58 7.12
CA GLN A 221 -10.94 -2.26 6.13
C GLN A 221 -9.69 -1.69 6.79
N VAL A 222 -9.85 -0.81 7.78
CA VAL A 222 -8.70 -0.31 8.58
C VAL A 222 -8.06 -1.45 9.36
N LYS A 223 -8.85 -2.26 10.08
CA LYS A 223 -8.28 -3.38 10.86
C LYS A 223 -7.50 -4.34 9.96
N ARG A 224 -8.06 -4.66 8.79
CA ARG A 224 -7.41 -5.52 7.81
C ARG A 224 -6.14 -4.90 7.24
N ALA A 225 -6.18 -3.62 6.85
CA ALA A 225 -5.01 -2.93 6.30
C ALA A 225 -3.87 -2.83 7.33
N LEU A 226 -4.17 -2.46 8.58
CA LEU A 226 -3.17 -2.43 9.64
C LEU A 226 -2.56 -3.81 9.90
N MET A 227 -3.37 -4.86 9.86
CA MET A 227 -2.89 -6.25 9.99
C MET A 227 -1.98 -6.65 8.83
N GLU A 228 -2.43 -6.44 7.59
CA GLU A 228 -1.75 -6.91 6.37
C GLU A 228 -0.47 -6.11 6.06
N PHE A 229 -0.46 -4.79 6.30
CA PHE A 229 0.63 -3.92 5.83
C PHE A 229 1.54 -3.38 6.94
N TYR A 230 1.04 -3.24 8.18
CA TYR A 230 1.84 -2.74 9.29
C TYR A 230 2.29 -3.85 10.23
N PHE A 231 1.35 -4.57 10.84
CA PHE A 231 1.68 -5.59 11.84
C PHE A 231 2.46 -6.77 11.27
N SER A 232 2.20 -7.17 10.02
CA SER A 232 2.99 -8.19 9.32
C SER A 232 4.48 -7.84 9.19
N ARG A 233 4.84 -6.55 9.17
CA ARG A 233 6.23 -6.07 9.10
C ARG A 233 6.93 -6.10 10.46
N TYR A 234 6.17 -6.05 11.55
CA TYR A 234 6.67 -5.91 12.92
C TYR A 234 6.17 -7.04 13.84
N GLU A 235 5.80 -8.19 13.28
CA GLU A 235 5.20 -9.31 14.02
C GLU A 235 6.12 -9.85 15.14
N ASP A 236 7.43 -9.65 15.02
CA ASP A 236 8.45 -10.05 16.00
C ASP A 236 8.70 -8.99 17.10
N LYS A 237 8.06 -7.82 17.00
CA LYS A 237 8.29 -6.66 17.90
C LYS A 237 7.27 -6.53 19.02
N PHE A 238 6.14 -7.20 18.94
CA PHE A 238 5.08 -7.15 19.94
C PHE A 238 4.25 -8.44 19.94
N ASP A 239 3.36 -8.59 20.93
CA ASP A 239 2.46 -9.74 21.05
C ASP A 239 1.29 -9.64 20.05
N LEU A 240 1.59 -9.89 18.77
CA LEU A 240 0.60 -9.89 17.70
C LEU A 240 -0.45 -11.00 17.90
N ASP A 241 0.00 -12.19 18.30
CA ASP A 241 -0.88 -13.32 18.60
C ASP A 241 -1.92 -12.95 19.68
N GLY A 242 -1.46 -12.45 20.83
CA GLY A 242 -2.34 -11.98 21.91
C GLY A 242 -3.32 -10.92 21.45
N LEU A 243 -2.87 -9.94 20.64
CA LEU A 243 -3.74 -8.91 20.07
C LEU A 243 -4.85 -9.49 19.18
N VAL A 244 -4.52 -10.44 18.31
CA VAL A 244 -5.48 -11.08 17.40
C VAL A 244 -6.47 -11.94 18.17
N LYS A 245 -6.00 -12.71 19.17
CA LYS A 245 -6.86 -13.52 20.05
C LYS A 245 -7.85 -12.65 20.84
N GLU A 246 -7.38 -11.55 21.45
CA GLU A 246 -8.23 -10.58 22.16
C GLU A 246 -9.30 -9.98 21.24
N SER A 247 -8.91 -9.65 20.01
CA SER A 247 -9.79 -9.02 19.04
C SER A 247 -10.84 -9.98 18.48
N LEU A 248 -10.47 -11.23 18.19
CA LEU A 248 -11.40 -12.26 17.71
C LEU A 248 -12.56 -12.51 18.68
N LEU A 249 -12.30 -12.44 19.99
CA LEU A 249 -13.32 -12.66 21.02
C LEU A 249 -14.36 -11.53 21.10
N THR A 250 -14.01 -10.33 20.63
CA THR A 250 -14.83 -9.11 20.79
C THR A 250 -15.32 -8.54 19.45
N GLU A 251 -14.88 -9.10 18.32
CA GLU A 251 -15.14 -8.56 16.98
C GLU A 251 -16.59 -8.82 16.50
N PRO A 252 -17.41 -7.78 16.30
CA PRO A 252 -18.78 -7.95 15.80
C PRO A 252 -18.84 -8.36 14.33
N ASN A 253 -17.84 -8.07 13.51
CA ASN A 253 -17.87 -8.34 12.08
C ASN A 253 -17.46 -9.80 11.77
N ASP A 254 -18.40 -10.54 11.19
CA ASP A 254 -18.28 -11.95 10.80
C ASP A 254 -17.08 -12.25 9.88
N GLU A 255 -16.85 -11.40 8.88
CA GLU A 255 -15.74 -11.56 7.94
C GLU A 255 -14.38 -11.31 8.60
N LEU A 256 -14.30 -10.31 9.49
CA LEU A 256 -13.09 -10.07 10.28
C LEU A 256 -12.80 -11.21 11.25
N ARG A 257 -13.81 -11.82 11.86
CA ARG A 257 -13.59 -12.98 12.72
C ARG A 257 -12.97 -14.13 11.93
N LEU A 258 -13.48 -14.41 10.73
CA LEU A 258 -12.86 -15.39 9.84
C LEU A 258 -11.44 -14.97 9.43
N PHE A 259 -11.20 -13.70 9.14
CA PHE A 259 -9.88 -13.18 8.81
C PHE A 259 -8.89 -13.38 9.97
N PHE A 260 -9.25 -13.03 11.21
CA PHE A 260 -8.41 -13.24 12.39
C PHE A 260 -8.12 -14.72 12.64
N VAL A 261 -9.10 -15.60 12.44
CA VAL A 261 -8.86 -17.06 12.45
C VAL A 261 -7.81 -17.46 11.41
N LYS A 262 -7.88 -16.92 10.20
CA LYS A 262 -6.88 -17.20 9.15
C LYS A 262 -5.50 -16.64 9.50
N VAL A 263 -5.42 -15.45 10.11
CA VAL A 263 -4.16 -14.91 10.61
C VAL A 263 -3.54 -15.85 11.64
N LEU A 264 -4.33 -16.36 12.59
CA LEU A 264 -3.89 -17.31 13.61
C LEU A 264 -3.49 -18.67 13.02
N LEU A 265 -4.24 -19.21 12.06
CA LEU A 265 -4.00 -20.57 11.53
C LEU A 265 -3.04 -20.64 10.34
N LEU A 266 -2.96 -19.60 9.52
CA LEU A 266 -2.20 -19.59 8.26
C LEU A 266 -1.03 -18.60 8.28
N GLY A 267 -1.13 -17.53 9.08
CA GLY A 267 -0.07 -16.55 9.26
C GLY A 267 0.90 -16.97 10.37
N ILE A 268 0.45 -16.87 11.62
CA ILE A 268 1.25 -17.15 12.82
C ILE A 268 1.44 -18.67 13.00
N ALA A 269 0.31 -19.39 13.00
CA ALA A 269 0.24 -20.84 12.85
C ALA A 269 1.00 -21.67 13.91
N THR A 270 0.95 -21.27 15.19
CA THR A 270 1.49 -22.08 16.29
C THR A 270 0.49 -23.14 16.77
N PRO A 271 0.94 -24.18 17.51
CA PRO A 271 0.03 -25.13 18.15
C PRO A 271 -0.94 -24.49 19.14
N SER A 272 -0.52 -23.41 19.82
CA SER A 272 -1.38 -22.65 20.73
C SER A 272 -2.53 -21.98 19.98
N ASP A 273 -2.25 -21.45 18.79
CA ASP A 273 -3.24 -20.78 17.93
C ASP A 273 -4.28 -21.77 17.40
N TYR A 274 -3.80 -22.94 16.96
CA TYR A 274 -4.69 -24.03 16.56
C TYR A 274 -5.64 -24.42 17.70
N GLU A 275 -5.12 -24.66 18.89
CA GLU A 275 -5.93 -25.07 20.04
C GLU A 275 -6.89 -23.96 20.47
N PHE A 276 -6.44 -22.70 20.44
CA PHE A 276 -7.30 -21.54 20.70
C PHE A 276 -8.48 -21.49 19.71
N VAL A 277 -8.22 -21.57 18.40
CA VAL A 277 -9.27 -21.52 17.37
C VAL A 277 -10.21 -22.72 17.46
N LYS A 278 -9.67 -23.92 17.75
CA LYS A 278 -10.46 -25.13 17.97
C LYS A 278 -11.36 -25.03 19.21
N ASN A 279 -10.96 -24.31 20.24
CA ASN A 279 -11.84 -24.04 21.38
C ASN A 279 -12.85 -22.92 21.07
N TYR A 280 -12.43 -21.94 20.27
CA TYR A 280 -13.25 -20.81 19.86
C TYR A 280 -14.43 -21.20 18.95
N TYR A 281 -14.23 -22.04 17.91
CA TYR A 281 -15.23 -22.24 16.84
C TYR A 281 -16.60 -22.70 17.34
N ASN A 282 -16.66 -23.39 18.49
CA ASN A 282 -17.92 -23.82 19.09
C ASN A 282 -18.81 -22.64 19.51
N ASN A 283 -18.19 -21.51 19.84
CA ASN A 283 -18.82 -20.27 20.29
C ASN A 283 -19.08 -19.25 19.16
N GLU A 284 -18.68 -19.54 17.92
CA GLU A 284 -18.95 -18.67 16.78
C GLU A 284 -20.48 -18.59 16.54
N PRO A 285 -21.08 -17.38 16.59
CA PRO A 285 -22.53 -17.23 16.46
C PRO A 285 -23.06 -17.42 15.03
N ASN A 286 -22.26 -17.19 14.00
CA ASN A 286 -22.67 -17.34 12.61
C ASN A 286 -22.33 -18.74 12.07
N ASP A 287 -23.34 -19.55 11.72
CA ASP A 287 -23.17 -20.93 11.24
C ASP A 287 -22.33 -21.04 9.95
N THR A 288 -22.41 -20.04 9.06
CA THR A 288 -21.60 -20.00 7.83
C THR A 288 -20.13 -19.78 8.17
N ILE A 289 -19.84 -18.77 8.99
CA ILE A 289 -18.47 -18.50 9.46
C ILE A 289 -17.93 -19.69 10.26
N LYS A 290 -18.75 -20.27 11.14
CA LYS A 290 -18.40 -21.47 11.91
C LYS A 290 -17.99 -22.65 11.02
N SER A 291 -18.73 -22.87 9.93
CA SER A 291 -18.41 -23.93 8.95
C SER A 291 -17.09 -23.65 8.22
N LEU A 292 -16.82 -22.39 7.88
CA LEU A 292 -15.55 -21.97 7.28
C LEU A 292 -14.38 -22.11 8.26
N ILE A 293 -14.55 -21.69 9.53
CA ILE A 293 -13.54 -21.89 10.58
C ILE A 293 -13.23 -23.37 10.75
N LEU A 294 -14.25 -24.24 10.80
CA LEU A 294 -14.05 -25.69 10.90
C LEU A 294 -13.26 -26.25 9.71
N TYR A 295 -13.50 -25.75 8.50
CA TYR A 295 -12.71 -26.10 7.33
C TYR A 295 -11.23 -25.70 7.49
N GLU A 296 -10.95 -24.49 7.96
CA GLU A 296 -9.58 -24.02 8.21
C GLU A 296 -8.89 -24.84 9.30
N VAL A 297 -9.58 -25.16 10.41
CA VAL A 297 -9.07 -26.03 11.48
C VAL A 297 -8.72 -27.42 10.96
N ASN A 298 -9.58 -28.02 10.14
CA ASN A 298 -9.33 -29.35 9.57
C ASN A 298 -8.22 -29.37 8.52
N SER A 299 -7.94 -28.21 7.90
CA SER A 299 -6.93 -28.05 6.86
C SER A 299 -5.60 -27.53 7.41
N PHE A 300 -5.53 -27.22 8.71
CA PHE A 300 -4.34 -26.65 9.34
C PHE A 300 -3.13 -27.56 9.16
N GLN A 301 -2.04 -26.95 8.69
CA GLN A 301 -0.73 -27.58 8.63
C GLN A 301 0.27 -26.62 9.27
N PRO A 302 1.02 -27.04 10.31
CA PRO A 302 2.00 -26.18 10.93
C PRO A 302 3.05 -25.75 9.90
N PRO A 303 3.51 -24.49 9.92
CA PRO A 303 4.44 -23.98 8.95
C PRO A 303 5.75 -24.75 9.03
N PRO A 304 6.43 -24.99 7.90
CA PRO A 304 7.74 -25.62 7.92
C PRO A 304 8.72 -24.74 8.72
N PRO A 305 9.71 -25.35 9.41
CA PRO A 305 10.67 -24.58 10.18
C PRO A 305 11.41 -23.58 9.28
N ASP A 306 11.48 -22.32 9.73
CA ASP A 306 12.20 -21.28 9.01
C ASP A 306 13.70 -21.57 8.98
N LYS A 307 14.21 -21.89 7.78
CA LYS A 307 15.60 -22.26 7.54
C LYS A 307 16.59 -21.11 7.73
N LEU A 308 16.10 -19.87 7.80
CA LEU A 308 16.92 -18.69 8.04
C LEU A 308 17.15 -18.43 9.54
N LYS A 309 16.36 -19.08 10.42
CA LYS A 309 16.57 -19.01 11.87
C LYS A 309 17.82 -19.79 12.27
N SER A 310 18.52 -19.28 13.27
CA SER A 310 19.71 -19.95 13.82
C SER A 310 19.35 -21.36 14.33
N THR A 311 20.31 -22.29 14.32
CA THR A 311 20.10 -23.64 14.84
C THR A 311 19.62 -23.65 16.30
N GLY A 312 20.12 -22.71 17.12
CA GLY A 312 19.66 -22.54 18.51
C GLY A 312 18.18 -22.17 18.60
N ASN A 313 17.73 -21.25 17.75
CA ASN A 313 16.32 -20.86 17.69
C ASN A 313 15.45 -22.04 17.23
N LEU A 314 15.90 -22.82 16.25
CA LEU A 314 15.18 -24.01 15.79
C LEU A 314 15.05 -25.09 16.87
N ILE A 315 16.08 -25.26 17.72
CA ILE A 315 16.02 -26.19 18.86
C ILE A 315 15.01 -25.70 19.91
N ASN A 316 15.02 -24.40 20.23
CA ASN A 316 14.06 -23.83 21.17
C ASN A 316 12.62 -23.95 20.63
N TYR A 317 12.40 -23.63 19.35
CA TYR A 317 11.10 -23.84 18.70
C TYR A 317 10.68 -25.32 18.75
N LEU A 318 11.60 -26.25 18.49
CA LEU A 318 11.29 -27.67 18.59
C LEU A 318 10.89 -28.08 20.01
N GLN A 319 11.57 -27.57 21.04
CA GLN A 319 11.22 -27.80 22.44
C GLN A 319 9.82 -27.27 22.75
N ASP A 320 9.52 -26.03 22.35
CA ASP A 320 8.21 -25.41 22.55
C ASP A 320 7.08 -26.18 21.83
N TYR A 321 7.35 -26.67 20.61
CA TYR A 321 6.43 -27.53 19.88
C TYR A 321 6.21 -28.87 20.59
N ILE A 322 7.27 -29.53 21.07
CA ILE A 322 7.17 -30.79 21.81
C ILE A 322 6.38 -30.60 23.10
N ASP A 323 6.66 -29.56 23.86
CA ASP A 323 5.97 -29.27 25.12
C ASP A 323 4.51 -28.92 24.89
N SER A 324 4.21 -28.16 23.84
CA SER A 324 2.84 -27.85 23.42
C SER A 324 2.10 -29.12 23.00
N VAL A 325 2.71 -29.94 22.15
CA VAL A 325 2.15 -31.21 21.67
C VAL A 325 1.87 -32.17 22.85
N TYR A 326 2.76 -32.22 23.85
CA TYR A 326 2.60 -33.02 25.06
C TYR A 326 1.46 -32.48 25.94
N THR A 327 1.39 -31.16 26.10
CA THR A 327 0.37 -30.50 26.94
C THR A 327 -1.03 -30.59 26.32
N TYR A 328 -1.14 -30.52 25.00
CA TYR A 328 -2.42 -30.55 24.27
C TYR A 328 -2.86 -31.96 23.85
N ASN A 329 -2.20 -33.01 24.34
CA ASN A 329 -2.46 -34.42 23.96
C ASN A 329 -2.49 -34.65 22.45
N TRP A 330 -1.71 -33.87 21.68
CA TRP A 330 -1.77 -33.86 20.22
C TRP A 330 -1.11 -35.11 19.61
N LEU A 331 -0.11 -35.68 20.29
CA LEU A 331 0.45 -36.99 19.97
C LEU A 331 -0.42 -38.16 20.47
N GLY A 332 -1.71 -37.95 20.67
CA GLY A 332 -2.65 -39.03 20.97
C GLY A 332 -2.42 -39.66 22.33
N ASP A 333 -3.34 -40.56 22.70
CA ASP A 333 -3.34 -41.20 24.00
C ASP A 333 -2.00 -41.89 24.33
N LEU A 334 -1.81 -42.18 25.61
CA LEU A 334 -0.65 -42.84 26.20
C LEU A 334 -0.02 -43.95 25.33
N ASN A 335 -0.83 -44.70 24.56
CA ASN A 335 -0.39 -45.71 23.62
C ASN A 335 0.55 -45.19 22.54
N PHE A 336 0.25 -44.07 21.88
CA PHE A 336 1.11 -43.54 20.82
C PHE A 336 2.43 -43.00 21.39
N SER A 337 2.40 -42.36 22.57
CA SER A 337 3.60 -41.97 23.31
C SER A 337 4.50 -43.17 23.63
N ASN A 338 3.90 -44.30 24.01
CA ASN A 338 4.61 -45.54 24.29
C ASN A 338 5.19 -46.19 23.02
N GLU A 339 4.46 -46.15 21.91
CA GLU A 339 4.96 -46.62 20.60
C GLU A 339 6.15 -45.80 20.12
N LEU A 340 6.06 -44.46 20.18
CA LEU A 340 7.16 -43.58 19.75
C LEU A 340 8.42 -43.76 20.62
N LYS A 341 8.24 -43.90 21.95
CA LYS A 341 9.35 -44.20 22.88
C LYS A 341 10.03 -45.52 22.55
N ASN A 342 9.27 -46.56 22.21
CA ASN A 342 9.82 -47.86 21.84
C ASN A 342 10.63 -47.77 20.54
N ILE A 343 10.19 -47.00 19.55
CA ILE A 343 10.90 -46.82 18.28
C ILE A 343 12.21 -46.04 18.47
N LEU A 344 12.22 -45.02 19.34
CA LEU A 344 13.40 -44.15 19.56
C LEU A 344 14.47 -44.77 20.49
N THR A 345 14.17 -45.87 21.17
CA THR A 345 15.09 -46.54 22.12
C THR A 345 15.65 -47.88 21.62
N THR A 346 15.17 -48.37 20.47
CA THR A 346 15.87 -49.37 19.63
C THR A 346 16.78 -48.69 18.63
#